data_AF-A0AAE0ZG72-F1
#
_entry.id   AF-A0AAE0ZG72-F1
#
_cell.length_a   1.000
_cell.length_b   1.000
_cell.length_c   1.000
_cell.angle_alpha   90.00
_cell.angle_beta   90.00
_cell.angle_gamma   90.00
#
_symmetry.space_group_name_H-M   'P 1'
#
loop_
_entity.id
_entity.type
_entity.pdbx_description
1 polymer ?
#
loop_
_entity_poly.entity_id
_entity_poly.type
_entity_poly.pdbx_seq_one_letter_code
_entity_poly.pdbx_strand_id
1 'polypeptide(L)'
;MKFKPKKSRSLSVRKGKIDATTIFTVASQHISTVSQEPVKSLGRWYDSSMKDTKRGLETVELATEGLLAINRCGLQEYKCGKARLLSMLEDSEDPVVKTVQPTIKTGRKLKVVEAVDEAKECLKIKEVIGQTQTDRKGLGSSTAK
;
A
#
# COMPACT_ATOMS: atom_id res chain seq x y z
N MET A 1 -10.66 -7.36 -24.49
CA MET A 1 -9.67 -7.29 -23.38
C MET A 1 -8.27 -7.54 -23.93
N LYS A 2 -7.23 -6.85 -23.42
CA LYS A 2 -5.83 -7.05 -23.86
C LYS A 2 -5.13 -8.11 -22.99
N PHE A 3 -4.65 -9.18 -23.62
CA PHE A 3 -3.89 -10.25 -22.95
C PHE A 3 -2.60 -9.70 -22.32
N LYS A 4 -2.23 -10.19 -21.14
CA LYS A 4 -1.02 -9.77 -20.40
C LYS A 4 -0.18 -11.01 -20.05
N PRO A 5 0.84 -11.35 -20.87
CA PRO A 5 1.66 -12.55 -20.64
C PRO A 5 2.29 -12.59 -19.24
N LYS A 6 2.75 -11.44 -18.73
CA LYS A 6 3.34 -11.31 -17.38
C LYS A 6 2.39 -11.72 -16.24
N LYS A 7 1.06 -11.70 -16.47
CA LYS A 7 0.05 -12.08 -15.47
C LYS A 7 -0.57 -13.46 -15.73
N SER A 8 -0.06 -14.20 -16.71
CA SER A 8 -0.62 -15.48 -17.14
C SER A 8 0.43 -16.57 -17.04
N ARG A 9 0.07 -17.74 -16.52
CA ARG A 9 0.95 -18.90 -16.45
C ARG A 9 0.26 -20.15 -16.94
N SER A 10 1.03 -20.99 -17.61
CA SER A 10 0.57 -22.25 -18.16
C SER A 10 0.94 -23.42 -17.25
N LEU A 11 0.05 -24.41 -17.19
CA LEU A 11 0.30 -25.68 -16.52
C LEU A 11 -0.39 -26.78 -17.34
N SER A 12 0.38 -27.79 -17.76
CA SER A 12 -0.15 -29.00 -18.38
C SER A 12 -0.05 -30.17 -17.42
N VAL A 13 -1.11 -30.97 -17.34
CA VAL A 13 -1.15 -32.18 -16.53
C VAL A 13 -1.54 -33.35 -17.44
N ARG A 14 -0.67 -34.35 -17.54
CA ARG A 14 -0.93 -35.61 -18.26
C ARG A 14 -0.79 -36.78 -17.29
N LYS A 15 -1.82 -37.62 -17.20
CA LYS A 15 -1.85 -38.80 -16.30
C LYS A 15 -1.46 -38.47 -14.85
N GLY A 16 -1.96 -37.35 -14.33
CA GLY A 16 -1.69 -36.89 -12.95
C GLY A 16 -0.28 -36.34 -12.71
N LYS A 17 0.56 -36.25 -13.74
CA LYS A 17 1.90 -35.64 -13.65
C LYS A 17 1.95 -34.35 -14.45
N ILE A 18 2.74 -33.41 -13.97
CA ILE A 18 2.99 -32.15 -14.68
C ILE A 18 3.78 -32.47 -15.94
N ASP A 19 3.26 -32.03 -17.07
CA ASP A 19 3.90 -32.17 -18.36
C ASP A 19 4.61 -30.86 -18.72
N ALA A 20 5.95 -30.88 -18.70
CA ALA A 20 6.79 -29.73 -19.03
C ALA A 20 7.01 -29.56 -20.54
N THR A 21 6.59 -30.51 -21.36
CA THR A 21 6.83 -30.48 -22.82
C THR A 21 5.83 -29.62 -23.57
N THR A 22 4.64 -29.44 -23.01
CA THR A 22 3.57 -28.67 -23.64
C THR A 22 3.79 -27.18 -23.41
N ILE A 23 3.99 -26.44 -24.50
CA ILE A 23 4.20 -24.99 -24.50
C ILE A 23 2.92 -24.29 -24.97
N PHE A 24 2.45 -23.29 -24.22
CA PHE A 24 1.27 -22.52 -24.57
C PHE A 24 1.66 -21.19 -25.20
N THR A 25 0.97 -20.86 -26.29
CA THR A 25 1.08 -19.56 -26.96
C THR A 25 -0.30 -18.90 -27.02
N VAL A 26 -0.34 -17.61 -26.72
CA VAL A 26 -1.56 -16.77 -26.86
C VAL A 26 -1.16 -15.51 -27.61
N ALA A 27 -1.89 -15.18 -28.68
CA ALA A 27 -1.56 -14.07 -29.57
C ALA A 27 -0.10 -14.11 -30.06
N SER A 28 0.37 -15.31 -30.43
CA SER A 28 1.76 -15.59 -30.86
C SER A 28 2.85 -15.27 -29.82
N GLN A 29 2.48 -15.06 -28.55
CA GLN A 29 3.41 -14.85 -27.44
C GLN A 29 3.45 -16.09 -26.54
N HIS A 30 4.67 -16.47 -26.14
CA HIS A 30 4.92 -17.57 -25.21
C HIS A 30 4.42 -17.23 -23.79
N ILE A 31 3.74 -18.18 -23.15
CA ILE A 31 3.30 -18.06 -21.76
C ILE A 31 4.23 -18.86 -20.87
N SER A 32 4.92 -18.19 -19.93
CA SER A 32 5.75 -18.84 -18.93
C SER A 32 4.97 -19.92 -18.17
N THR A 33 5.61 -21.05 -17.88
CA THR A 33 4.98 -22.09 -17.07
C THR A 33 4.92 -21.68 -15.60
N VAL A 34 3.94 -22.20 -14.86
CA VAL A 34 3.83 -21.98 -13.40
C VAL A 34 5.10 -22.47 -12.67
N SER A 35 5.75 -23.51 -13.19
CA SER A 35 7.01 -24.04 -12.65
C SER A 35 8.20 -23.08 -12.80
N GLN A 36 8.24 -22.29 -13.88
CA GLN A 36 9.31 -21.31 -14.13
C GLN A 36 9.07 -20.01 -13.36
N GLU A 37 7.85 -19.49 -13.47
CA GLU A 37 7.47 -18.24 -12.85
C GLU A 37 6.13 -18.44 -12.12
N PRO A 38 6.15 -18.72 -10.80
CA PRO A 38 4.96 -18.76 -9.98
C PRO A 38 4.13 -17.48 -10.13
N VAL A 39 2.81 -17.58 -9.97
CA VAL A 39 1.90 -16.45 -10.15
C VAL A 39 1.02 -16.25 -8.95
N LYS A 40 0.85 -14.98 -8.56
CA LYS A 40 -0.13 -14.58 -7.56
C LYS A 40 -1.45 -14.24 -8.23
N SER A 41 -2.52 -14.93 -7.84
CA SER A 41 -3.89 -14.66 -8.30
C SER A 41 -4.83 -14.65 -7.10
N LEU A 42 -5.70 -13.63 -7.01
CA LEU A 42 -6.67 -13.46 -5.91
C LEU A 42 -6.04 -13.57 -4.50
N GLY A 43 -4.82 -13.03 -4.34
CA GLY A 43 -4.10 -13.06 -3.07
C GLY A 43 -3.33 -14.35 -2.79
N ARG A 44 -3.46 -15.38 -3.63
CA ARG A 44 -2.81 -16.68 -3.46
C ARG A 44 -1.68 -16.91 -4.46
N TRP A 45 -0.57 -17.46 -3.99
CA TRP A 45 0.50 -17.94 -4.85
C TRP A 45 0.19 -19.32 -5.42
N TYR A 46 0.44 -19.49 -6.71
CA TYR A 46 0.33 -20.76 -7.40
C TYR A 46 1.70 -21.14 -7.93
N ASP A 47 2.18 -22.29 -7.49
CA ASP A 47 3.41 -22.94 -7.92
C ASP A 47 3.10 -24.27 -8.63
N SER A 48 4.15 -24.93 -9.12
CA SER A 48 4.00 -26.22 -9.81
C SER A 48 3.48 -27.33 -8.88
N SER A 49 3.71 -27.23 -7.58
CA SER A 49 3.25 -28.22 -6.60
C SER A 49 1.73 -28.31 -6.57
N MET A 50 1.02 -27.18 -6.78
CA MET A 50 -0.44 -27.05 -6.61
C MET A 50 -0.96 -27.55 -5.25
N LYS A 51 -0.06 -27.76 -4.28
CA LYS A 51 -0.41 -28.24 -2.94
C LYS A 51 -0.76 -27.07 -2.05
N ASP A 52 -1.63 -27.34 -1.09
CA ASP A 52 -2.09 -26.35 -0.13
C ASP A 52 -1.35 -26.38 1.21
N THR A 53 -0.32 -27.22 1.31
CA THR A 53 0.41 -27.46 2.57
C THR A 53 1.06 -26.19 3.14
N LYS A 54 1.43 -25.22 2.30
CA LYS A 54 2.11 -23.99 2.72
C LYS A 54 1.16 -22.82 3.00
N ARG A 55 -0.15 -22.97 2.79
CA ARG A 55 -1.11 -21.85 2.88
C ARG A 55 -1.15 -21.19 4.26
N GLY A 56 -1.08 -22.00 5.32
CA GLY A 56 -1.06 -21.48 6.68
C GLY A 56 0.14 -20.57 6.92
N LEU A 57 1.33 -21.01 6.48
CA LEU A 57 2.56 -20.24 6.58
C LEU A 57 2.49 -18.95 5.76
N GLU A 58 2.06 -19.02 4.49
CA GLU A 58 1.89 -17.85 3.63
C GLU A 58 0.90 -16.82 4.21
N THR A 59 -0.18 -17.28 4.86
CA THR A 59 -1.16 -16.39 5.49
C THR A 59 -0.58 -15.68 6.70
N VAL A 60 0.21 -16.40 7.52
CA VAL A 60 0.91 -15.83 8.67
C VAL A 60 1.97 -14.82 8.22
N GLU A 61 2.74 -15.13 7.18
CA GLU A 61 3.72 -14.21 6.60
C GLU A 61 3.05 -12.94 6.06
N LEU A 62 1.97 -13.07 5.28
CA LEU A 62 1.23 -11.90 4.79
C LEU A 62 0.64 -11.05 5.92
N ALA A 63 0.11 -11.69 6.97
CA ALA A 63 -0.42 -10.98 8.12
C ALA A 63 0.68 -10.26 8.91
N THR A 64 1.82 -10.92 9.14
CA THR A 64 2.97 -10.33 9.84
C THR A 64 3.59 -9.18 9.04
N GLU A 65 3.75 -9.31 7.73
CA GLU A 65 4.18 -8.21 6.87
C GLU A 65 3.21 -7.02 6.93
N GLY A 66 1.90 -7.29 6.90
CA GLY A 66 0.86 -6.28 7.05
C GLY A 66 0.95 -5.55 8.39
N LEU A 67 1.07 -6.29 9.49
CA LEU A 67 1.23 -5.71 10.84
C LEU A 67 2.52 -4.91 10.97
N LEU A 68 3.62 -5.39 10.41
CA LEU A 68 4.89 -4.66 10.38
C LEU A 68 4.79 -3.39 9.55
N ALA A 69 4.08 -3.40 8.42
CA ALA A 69 3.83 -2.21 7.62
C ALA A 69 3.00 -1.17 8.38
N ILE A 70 1.98 -1.61 9.12
CA ILE A 70 1.20 -0.75 10.02
C ILE A 70 2.10 -0.14 11.11
N ASN A 71 2.91 -0.98 11.77
CA ASN A 71 3.80 -0.51 12.84
C ASN A 71 4.84 0.49 12.33
N ARG A 72 5.42 0.24 11.14
CA ARG A 72 6.34 1.18 10.47
C ARG A 72 5.66 2.48 10.05
N CYS A 73 4.35 2.47 9.80
CA CYS A 73 3.62 3.64 9.33
C CYS A 73 3.60 4.78 10.38
N GLY A 74 4.06 4.55 11.62
CA GLY A 74 4.27 5.60 12.62
C GLY A 74 3.00 6.36 13.02
N LEU A 75 1.83 5.91 12.54
CA LEU A 75 0.53 6.35 13.00
C LEU A 75 0.38 5.87 14.44
N GLN A 76 0.92 6.64 15.37
CA GLN A 76 0.38 6.64 16.71
C GLN A 76 -1.07 7.10 16.54
N GLU A 77 -2.00 6.16 16.55
CA GLU A 77 -3.43 6.38 16.27
C GLU A 77 -3.98 7.58 17.04
N TYR A 78 -3.46 7.82 18.25
CA TYR A 78 -3.77 9.00 19.05
C TYR A 78 -3.43 10.33 18.35
N LYS A 79 -2.26 10.44 17.70
CA LYS A 79 -1.83 11.66 16.99
C LYS A 79 -2.73 11.95 15.80
N CYS A 80 -3.01 10.91 15.00
CA CYS A 80 -3.87 11.03 13.82
C CYS A 80 -5.33 11.27 14.19
N GLY A 81 -5.82 10.60 15.24
CA GLY A 81 -7.17 10.85 15.76
C GLY A 81 -7.34 12.29 16.27
N LYS A 82 -6.33 12.82 16.97
CA LYS A 82 -6.36 14.20 17.45
C LYS A 82 -6.25 15.24 16.33
N ALA A 83 -5.34 15.02 15.37
CA ALA A 83 -5.21 15.89 14.19
C ALA A 83 -6.51 15.88 13.37
N ARG A 84 -7.11 14.70 13.15
CA ARG A 84 -8.39 14.55 12.46
C ARG A 84 -9.52 15.30 13.18
N LEU A 85 -9.62 15.15 14.51
CA LEU A 85 -10.64 15.85 15.30
C LEU A 85 -10.47 17.37 15.21
N LEU A 86 -9.23 17.88 15.20
CA LEU A 86 -8.98 19.31 14.99
C LEU A 86 -9.50 19.78 13.64
N SER A 87 -9.10 19.13 12.55
CA SER A 87 -9.56 19.50 11.21
C SER A 87 -11.09 19.41 11.08
N MET A 88 -11.72 18.39 11.67
CA MET A 88 -13.18 18.26 11.68
C MET A 88 -13.89 19.41 12.40
N LEU A 89 -13.32 19.94 13.49
CA LEU A 89 -13.90 21.06 14.22
C LEU A 89 -13.71 22.38 13.47
N GLU A 90 -12.55 22.59 12.85
CA GLU A 90 -12.25 23.79 12.04
C GLU A 90 -13.13 23.86 10.78
N ASP A 91 -13.31 22.72 10.11
CA ASP A 91 -14.07 22.62 8.85
C ASP A 91 -15.55 22.25 9.09
N SER A 92 -16.03 22.31 10.33
CA SER A 92 -17.43 21.98 10.66
C SER A 92 -18.42 22.87 9.89
N GLU A 93 -19.47 22.26 9.34
CA GLU A 93 -20.57 22.96 8.68
C GLU A 93 -21.46 23.71 9.68
N ASP A 94 -21.52 23.24 10.94
CA ASP A 94 -22.26 23.90 12.01
C ASP A 94 -21.55 25.20 12.42
N PRO A 95 -22.19 26.37 12.26
CA PRO A 95 -21.58 27.67 12.57
C PRO A 95 -21.27 27.83 14.07
N VAL A 96 -22.02 27.18 14.95
CA VAL A 96 -21.78 27.23 16.40
C VAL A 96 -20.47 26.50 16.73
N VAL A 97 -20.30 25.30 16.20
CA VAL A 97 -19.09 24.49 16.41
C VAL A 97 -17.86 25.21 15.84
N LYS A 98 -18.01 25.80 14.64
CA LYS A 98 -16.94 26.54 13.97
C LYS A 98 -16.54 27.82 14.70
N THR A 99 -17.48 28.47 15.37
CA THR A 99 -17.22 29.69 16.17
C THR A 99 -16.58 29.34 17.51
N VAL A 100 -17.04 28.28 18.16
CA VAL A 100 -16.59 27.92 19.51
C VAL A 100 -15.21 27.24 19.50
N GLN A 101 -14.88 26.46 18.46
CA GLN A 101 -13.65 25.66 18.32
C GLN A 101 -13.15 25.05 19.66
N PRO A 102 -13.81 24.00 20.15
CA PRO A 102 -13.49 23.40 21.43
C PRO A 102 -12.01 23.04 21.57
N THR A 103 -11.38 23.46 22.66
CA THR A 103 -9.97 23.15 22.91
C THR A 103 -9.75 21.64 23.07
N ILE A 104 -8.90 21.08 22.22
CA ILE A 104 -8.57 19.66 22.26
C ILE A 104 -7.56 19.42 23.36
N LYS A 105 -7.87 18.51 24.30
CA LYS A 105 -6.87 18.04 25.28
C LYS A 105 -5.75 17.30 24.57
N THR A 106 -4.55 17.86 24.59
CA THR A 106 -3.32 17.26 24.08
C THR A 106 -2.34 16.98 25.23
N GLY A 107 -1.53 15.93 25.08
CA GLY A 107 -0.51 15.59 26.09
C GLY A 107 0.78 16.41 25.90
N ARG A 108 1.72 16.31 26.84
CA ARG A 108 3.03 17.00 26.79
C ARG A 108 3.83 16.74 25.50
N LYS A 109 3.70 15.54 24.93
CA LYS A 109 4.52 15.09 23.78
C LYS A 109 4.04 15.59 22.42
N LEU A 110 2.84 16.14 22.32
CA LEU A 110 2.31 16.63 21.04
C LEU A 110 1.37 17.80 21.27
N LYS A 111 1.68 18.91 20.63
CA LYS A 111 0.76 20.02 20.44
C LYS A 111 0.17 19.89 19.04
N VAL A 112 -1.10 19.50 19.00
CA VAL A 112 -1.75 19.07 17.74
C VAL A 112 -1.99 20.24 16.80
N VAL A 113 -2.35 21.41 17.34
CA VAL A 113 -2.58 22.64 16.57
C VAL A 113 -1.32 23.03 15.80
N GLU A 114 -0.20 23.21 16.51
CA GLU A 114 1.10 23.56 15.90
C GLU A 114 1.52 22.55 14.82
N ALA A 115 1.37 21.25 15.06
CA ALA A 115 1.73 20.21 14.11
C ALA A 115 0.84 20.19 12.86
N VAL A 116 -0.46 20.48 12.99
CA VAL A 116 -1.39 20.55 11.87
C VAL A 116 -1.16 21.82 11.06
N ASP A 117 -0.91 22.95 11.72
CA ASP A 117 -0.61 24.22 11.05
C ASP A 117 0.70 24.12 10.26
N GLU A 118 1.76 23.55 10.84
CA GLU A 118 3.01 23.28 10.12
C GLU A 118 2.78 22.39 8.89
N ALA A 119 1.95 21.36 9.00
CA ALA A 119 1.60 20.49 7.88
C ALA A 119 0.81 21.24 6.79
N LYS A 120 -0.14 22.10 7.17
CA LYS A 120 -0.90 22.96 6.23
C LYS A 120 0.04 23.92 5.50
N GLU A 121 0.96 24.56 6.20
CA GLU A 121 1.95 25.45 5.59
C GLU A 121 2.89 24.69 4.65
N CYS A 122 3.35 23.49 5.04
CA CYS A 122 4.14 22.63 4.15
C CYS A 122 3.38 22.26 2.87
N LEU A 123 2.07 21.99 2.96
CA LEU A 123 1.23 21.72 1.80
C LEU A 123 1.09 22.94 0.89
N LYS A 124 0.83 24.14 1.45
CA LYS A 124 0.79 25.39 0.67
C LYS A 124 2.11 25.66 -0.04
N ILE A 125 3.24 25.50 0.66
CA ILE A 125 4.58 25.65 0.07
C ILE A 125 4.78 24.67 -1.08
N LYS A 126 4.32 23.42 -0.92
CA LYS A 126 4.40 22.39 -1.96
C LYS A 126 3.48 22.67 -3.16
N GLU A 127 2.31 23.25 -2.94
CA GLU A 127 1.44 23.70 -4.04
C GLU A 127 2.08 24.83 -4.85
N VAL A 128 2.76 25.77 -4.17
CA VAL A 128 3.43 26.90 -4.83
C VAL A 128 4.70 26.47 -5.58
N ILE A 129 5.55 25.67 -4.93
CA ILE A 129 6.90 25.34 -5.44
C ILE A 129 6.90 24.03 -6.25
N GLY A 130 5.89 23.19 -6.08
CA GLY A 130 5.89 21.81 -6.60
C GLY A 130 6.64 20.84 -5.67
N GLN A 131 7.15 19.73 -6.21
CA GLN A 131 7.89 18.76 -5.40
C GLN A 131 9.19 19.36 -4.88
N THR A 132 9.26 19.57 -3.56
CA THR A 132 10.46 20.04 -2.88
C THR A 132 11.48 18.91 -2.72
N GLN A 133 12.76 19.28 -2.77
CA GLN A 133 13.87 18.35 -2.62
C GLN A 133 13.92 17.83 -1.18
N THR A 134 13.71 16.53 -0.98
CA THR A 134 13.74 15.91 0.35
C THR A 134 15.13 15.41 0.77
N ASP A 135 16.07 15.34 -0.17
CA ASP A 135 17.41 14.74 0.02
C ASP A 135 18.46 15.39 -0.89
N ARG A 136 19.75 15.10 -0.69
CA ARG A 136 20.85 15.52 -1.60
C ARG A 136 20.78 14.96 -3.03
N LYS A 137 19.71 14.25 -3.40
CA LYS A 137 19.53 13.60 -4.70
C LYS A 137 19.06 14.54 -5.84
N GLY A 138 18.77 15.81 -5.53
CA GLY A 138 18.39 16.83 -6.50
C GLY A 138 16.87 17.04 -6.62
N LEU A 139 16.48 18.05 -7.39
CA LEU A 139 15.07 18.39 -7.65
C LEU A 139 14.38 17.25 -8.43
N GLY A 140 13.20 16.83 -7.98
CA GLY A 140 12.36 15.83 -8.65
C GLY A 140 12.63 14.36 -8.28
N SER A 141 13.62 14.06 -7.44
CA SER A 141 13.87 12.69 -6.99
C SER A 141 13.11 12.35 -5.71
N SER A 142 11.81 12.09 -5.80
CA SER A 142 11.14 11.33 -4.74
C SER A 142 11.28 9.85 -5.05
N THR A 143 11.81 9.05 -4.12
CA THR A 143 11.45 7.63 -4.10
C THR A 143 9.95 7.58 -3.87
N ALA A 144 9.18 7.34 -4.94
CA ALA A 144 7.80 6.95 -4.80
C ALA A 144 7.78 5.71 -3.88
N LYS A 145 7.06 5.84 -2.76
CA LYS A 145 6.86 4.87 -1.67
C LYS A 145 7.42 3.47 -1.89
#